data_AF-A0AAW1Q5S3-F1
#
_entry.id   AF-A0AAW1Q5S3-F1
#
_cell.length_a   1.000
_cell.length_b   1.000
_cell.length_c   1.000
_cell.angle_alpha   90.00
_cell.angle_beta   90.00
_cell.angle_gamma   90.00
#
_symmetry.space_group_name_H-M   'P 1'
#
loop_
_entity.id
_entity.type
_entity.pdbx_description
1 polymer ?
#
loop_
_entity_poly.entity_id
_entity_poly.type
_entity_poly.pdbx_seq_one_letter_code
_entity_poly.pdbx_strand_id
1 'polypeptide(L)'
;MATTRCLCKAPLSSPLRPHQASPKQLSQQLARFHQSPRGLARQRQLLVQARKSPLFKELAERKKESQSSASAAPVAGKLEWQSPLSIIRYPDPRLRAVNARIQRFDSQLKHLSDEMFEVMYNGDDGVGLAAPQVGVNIRLMVFNPSGDRRAVNEQMVLVNPEIMEESGPRRDFEEGCLSFPQMFAVVERITRVKVKFQDLQGRTATMELDEFPARIFLHEFDHLQGTLFHDRMRPRELRQVKSQLVALEDAYLRQHPNARIQRA
;
A
#
# COMPACT_ATOMS: atom_id res chain seq x y z
N MET A 1 -41.07 -57.28 -32.70
CA MET A 1 -42.42 -56.72 -32.57
C MET A 1 -42.61 -56.24 -31.14
N ALA A 2 -43.25 -55.07 -30.98
CA ALA A 2 -43.78 -54.43 -29.76
C ALA A 2 -44.39 -55.43 -28.74
N THR A 3 -44.55 -55.22 -27.44
CA THR A 3 -44.71 -54.07 -26.49
C THR A 3 -44.66 -54.71 -25.08
N THR A 4 -44.32 -54.06 -23.95
CA THR A 4 -45.26 -53.32 -23.07
C THR A 4 -44.53 -52.89 -21.77
N ARG A 5 -44.95 -51.74 -21.25
CA ARG A 5 -44.58 -50.98 -20.02
C ARG A 5 -44.34 -51.77 -18.72
N CYS A 6 -43.50 -51.20 -17.85
CA CYS A 6 -43.85 -51.02 -16.44
C CYS A 6 -43.25 -49.74 -15.85
N LEU A 7 -44.10 -48.93 -15.22
CA LEU A 7 -43.78 -47.73 -14.45
C LEU A 7 -43.13 -48.11 -13.12
N CYS A 8 -42.04 -47.45 -12.71
CA CYS A 8 -41.68 -47.36 -11.30
C CYS A 8 -41.23 -45.95 -10.95
N LYS A 9 -41.88 -45.43 -9.91
CA LYS A 9 -41.82 -44.09 -9.34
C LYS A 9 -40.41 -43.76 -8.85
N ALA A 10 -39.99 -42.51 -9.04
CA ALA A 10 -38.88 -41.93 -8.29
C ALA A 10 -39.23 -41.90 -6.79
N PRO A 11 -38.33 -42.30 -5.87
CA PRO A 11 -38.50 -41.98 -4.48
C PRO A 11 -38.20 -40.49 -4.27
N LEU A 12 -39.20 -39.76 -3.77
CA LEU A 12 -39.01 -38.47 -3.11
C LEU A 12 -38.05 -38.69 -1.93
N SER A 13 -36.82 -38.23 -2.07
CA SER A 13 -35.86 -38.22 -0.96
C SER A 13 -36.31 -37.20 0.07
N SER A 14 -36.75 -37.71 1.23
CA SER A 14 -37.10 -36.93 2.41
C SER A 14 -35.93 -36.00 2.81
N PRO A 15 -36.20 -34.77 3.29
CA PRO A 15 -35.14 -33.92 3.81
C PRO A 15 -34.53 -34.56 5.05
N LEU A 16 -33.21 -34.82 4.99
CA LEU A 16 -32.44 -35.32 6.11
C LEU A 16 -32.49 -34.32 7.27
N ARG A 17 -32.75 -34.82 8.48
CA ARG A 17 -32.69 -34.04 9.73
C ARG A 17 -31.28 -33.46 9.92
N PRO A 18 -31.13 -32.25 10.49
CA PRO A 18 -29.91 -31.44 10.44
C PRO A 18 -28.69 -31.99 11.19
N HIS A 19 -28.77 -33.17 11.82
CA HIS A 19 -27.71 -33.67 12.71
C HIS A 19 -26.77 -34.73 12.10
N GLN A 20 -26.83 -35.01 10.80
CA GLN A 20 -25.98 -36.07 10.18
C GLN A 20 -25.26 -35.66 8.88
N ALA A 21 -25.17 -34.37 8.55
CA ALA A 21 -24.41 -33.94 7.37
C ALA A 21 -22.96 -33.59 7.73
N SER A 22 -21.99 -34.19 7.05
CA SER A 22 -20.58 -33.82 7.22
C SER A 22 -20.30 -32.41 6.68
N PRO A 23 -19.26 -31.70 7.17
CA PRO A 23 -18.93 -30.34 6.72
C PRO A 23 -18.72 -30.22 5.20
N LYS A 24 -18.20 -31.27 4.56
CA LYS A 24 -18.05 -31.34 3.09
C LYS A 24 -19.39 -31.44 2.36
N GLN A 25 -20.37 -32.16 2.92
CA GLN A 25 -21.70 -32.30 2.33
C GLN A 25 -22.53 -31.01 2.48
N LEU A 26 -22.41 -30.32 3.62
CA LEU A 26 -22.99 -28.99 3.84
C LEU A 26 -22.37 -27.95 2.89
N SER A 27 -21.04 -27.96 2.73
CA SER A 27 -20.32 -27.11 1.77
C SER A 27 -20.79 -27.32 0.32
N GLN A 28 -20.93 -28.58 -0.11
CA GLN A 28 -21.40 -28.91 -1.46
C GLN A 28 -22.88 -28.56 -1.68
N GLN A 29 -23.75 -28.73 -0.68
CA GLN A 29 -25.15 -28.29 -0.76
C GLN A 29 -25.27 -26.76 -0.79
N LEU A 30 -24.50 -26.04 0.02
CA LEU A 30 -24.45 -24.58 0.00
C LEU A 30 -23.94 -24.05 -1.36
N ALA A 31 -22.88 -24.66 -1.90
CA ALA A 31 -22.35 -24.30 -3.22
C ALA A 31 -23.38 -24.51 -4.35
N ARG A 32 -24.14 -25.61 -4.33
CA ARG A 32 -25.23 -25.86 -5.29
C ARG A 32 -26.41 -24.90 -5.12
N PHE A 33 -26.70 -24.48 -3.89
CA PHE A 33 -27.75 -23.49 -3.61
C PHE A 33 -27.36 -22.10 -4.16
N HIS A 34 -26.09 -21.71 -3.99
CA HIS A 34 -25.51 -20.44 -4.50
C HIS A 34 -25.38 -20.36 -6.02
N GLN A 35 -25.41 -21.49 -6.73
CA GLN A 35 -25.29 -21.52 -8.21
C GLN A 35 -26.65 -21.66 -8.92
N SER A 36 -27.75 -21.82 -8.19
CA SER A 36 -29.08 -21.86 -8.82
C SER A 36 -29.61 -20.45 -9.10
N PRO A 37 -30.34 -20.22 -10.21
CA PRO A 37 -30.91 -18.90 -10.53
C PRO A 37 -31.81 -18.34 -9.40
N ARG A 38 -32.54 -19.23 -8.70
CA ARG A 38 -33.38 -18.86 -7.54
C ARG A 38 -32.55 -18.53 -6.30
N GLY A 39 -31.44 -19.22 -6.07
CA GLY A 39 -30.52 -18.94 -4.96
C GLY A 39 -29.76 -17.62 -5.14
N LEU A 40 -29.30 -17.33 -6.35
CA LEU A 40 -28.67 -16.05 -6.72
C LEU A 40 -29.63 -14.88 -6.58
N ALA A 41 -30.89 -15.04 -7.00
CA ALA A 41 -31.93 -14.03 -6.82
C ALA A 41 -32.20 -13.75 -5.33
N ARG A 42 -32.33 -14.80 -4.51
CA ARG A 42 -32.56 -14.67 -3.06
C ARG A 42 -31.35 -14.06 -2.34
N GLN A 43 -30.13 -14.39 -2.76
CA GLN A 43 -28.90 -13.83 -2.21
C GLN A 43 -28.72 -12.35 -2.59
N ARG A 44 -29.06 -11.97 -3.84
CA ARG A 44 -29.16 -10.56 -4.25
C ARG A 44 -30.21 -9.81 -3.42
N GLN A 45 -31.37 -10.41 -3.18
CA GLN A 45 -32.45 -9.79 -2.40
C GLN A 45 -32.04 -9.60 -0.92
N LEU A 46 -31.35 -10.58 -0.34
CA LEU A 46 -30.77 -10.49 1.01
C LEU A 46 -29.66 -9.44 1.08
N LEU A 47 -28.78 -9.33 0.08
CA LEU A 47 -27.77 -8.27 0.01
C LEU A 47 -28.39 -6.88 -0.12
N VAL A 48 -29.47 -6.75 -0.91
CA VAL A 48 -30.22 -5.49 -1.05
C VAL A 48 -30.94 -5.13 0.25
N GLN A 49 -31.48 -6.11 0.97
CA GLN A 49 -32.08 -5.91 2.29
C GLN A 49 -31.03 -5.58 3.36
N ALA A 50 -29.87 -6.26 3.35
CA ALA A 50 -28.75 -5.99 4.27
C ALA A 50 -28.23 -4.56 4.08
N ARG A 51 -28.08 -4.10 2.84
CA ARG A 51 -27.72 -2.70 2.52
C ARG A 51 -28.73 -1.66 2.99
N LYS A 52 -29.99 -2.04 3.19
CA LYS A 52 -31.05 -1.17 3.73
C LYS A 52 -31.12 -1.22 5.26
N SER A 53 -30.35 -2.09 5.91
CA SER A 53 -30.38 -2.22 7.36
C SER A 53 -29.76 -0.98 8.04
N PRO A 54 -30.28 -0.59 9.21
CA PRO A 54 -29.73 0.52 10.00
C PRO A 54 -28.24 0.33 10.32
N LEU A 55 -27.83 -0.91 10.58
CA LEU A 55 -26.43 -1.28 10.85
C LEU A 55 -25.50 -0.96 9.65
N PHE A 56 -25.94 -1.24 8.42
CA PHE A 56 -25.15 -0.90 7.22
C PHE A 56 -25.08 0.60 6.97
N LYS A 57 -26.15 1.35 7.28
CA LYS A 57 -26.13 2.82 7.22
C LYS A 57 -25.21 3.39 8.29
N GLU A 58 -25.27 2.89 9.51
CA GLU A 58 -24.41 3.31 10.62
C GLU A 58 -22.93 2.97 10.34
N LEU A 59 -22.64 1.80 9.74
CA LEU A 59 -21.28 1.46 9.29
C LEU A 59 -20.80 2.34 8.14
N ALA A 60 -21.68 2.72 7.21
CA ALA A 60 -21.36 3.63 6.12
C ALA A 60 -21.16 5.07 6.61
N GLU A 61 -21.95 5.52 7.59
CA GLU A 61 -21.84 6.81 8.25
C GLU A 61 -20.57 6.87 9.11
N ARG A 62 -20.26 5.84 9.90
CA ARG A 62 -18.96 5.71 10.61
C ARG A 62 -17.77 5.69 9.66
N LYS A 63 -17.89 5.08 8.46
CA LYS A 63 -16.84 5.13 7.44
C LYS A 63 -16.70 6.53 6.84
N LYS A 64 -17.82 7.27 6.67
CA LYS A 64 -17.85 8.64 6.19
C LYS A 64 -17.29 9.64 7.23
N GLU A 65 -17.58 9.43 8.50
CA GLU A 65 -17.03 10.17 9.64
C GLU A 65 -15.55 9.86 9.87
N SER A 66 -15.14 8.60 9.69
CA SER A 66 -13.72 8.20 9.69
C SER A 66 -12.95 8.79 8.52
N GLN A 67 -13.60 9.05 7.38
CA GLN A 67 -13.00 9.76 6.24
C GLN A 67 -13.01 11.29 6.40
N SER A 68 -13.97 11.86 7.14
CA SER A 68 -14.01 13.30 7.44
C SER A 68 -13.16 13.72 8.64
N SER A 69 -12.69 12.76 9.45
CA SER A 69 -11.84 12.99 10.63
C SER A 69 -10.36 12.66 10.42
N ALA A 70 -9.94 12.33 9.20
CA ALA A 70 -8.52 12.33 8.84
C ALA A 70 -8.03 13.79 8.93
N SER A 71 -7.37 14.13 10.04
CA SER A 71 -6.66 15.40 10.23
C SER A 71 -5.84 15.70 8.98
N ALA A 72 -6.18 16.77 8.25
CA ALA A 72 -5.42 17.18 7.08
C ALA A 72 -3.95 17.31 7.47
N ALA A 73 -3.05 16.69 6.70
CA ALA A 73 -1.62 16.81 6.93
C ALA A 73 -1.24 18.30 7.06
N PRO A 74 -0.32 18.66 7.97
CA PRO A 74 0.06 20.06 8.17
C PRO A 74 0.53 20.66 6.84
N VAL A 75 0.28 21.94 6.62
CA VAL A 75 0.72 22.62 5.39
C VAL A 75 2.19 22.97 5.51
N ALA A 76 2.99 22.65 4.50
CA ALA A 76 4.40 23.00 4.46
C ALA A 76 4.58 24.52 4.40
N GLY A 77 5.46 25.03 5.25
CA GLY A 77 5.93 26.41 5.19
C GLY A 77 6.90 26.63 4.00
N LYS A 78 7.81 27.59 4.16
CA LYS A 78 8.91 27.76 3.20
C LYS A 78 9.79 26.50 3.22
N LEU A 79 10.17 26.00 2.04
CA LEU A 79 11.03 24.83 1.92
C LEU A 79 12.48 25.22 2.23
N GLU A 80 13.09 24.53 3.20
CA GLU A 80 14.47 24.74 3.61
C GLU A 80 15.13 23.37 3.84
N TRP A 81 16.34 23.22 3.32
CA TRP A 81 17.16 22.01 3.46
C TRP A 81 18.65 22.38 3.34
N GLN A 82 19.51 21.44 3.71
CA GLN A 82 20.96 21.58 3.56
C GLN A 82 21.38 20.90 2.25
N SER A 83 22.10 21.62 1.41
CA SER A 83 22.69 21.10 0.16
C SER A 83 24.20 20.88 0.35
N PRO A 84 24.78 19.77 -0.12
CA PRO A 84 24.11 18.69 -0.84
C PRO A 84 23.21 17.83 0.06
N LEU A 85 22.12 17.31 -0.49
CA LEU A 85 21.26 16.35 0.20
C LEU A 85 22.03 15.09 0.59
N SER A 86 21.63 14.47 1.69
CA SER A 86 22.18 13.19 2.15
C SER A 86 21.07 12.27 2.65
N ILE A 87 21.25 10.97 2.42
CA ILE A 87 20.29 9.96 2.90
C ILE A 87 20.40 9.83 4.42
N ILE A 88 19.28 10.03 5.11
CA ILE A 88 19.13 9.72 6.52
C ILE A 88 18.82 8.23 6.68
N ARG A 89 19.40 7.62 7.71
CA ARG A 89 19.32 6.16 7.93
C ARG A 89 18.38 5.84 9.08
N TYR A 90 17.76 4.67 9.02
CA TYR A 90 17.05 4.12 10.16
C TYR A 90 17.99 4.01 11.38
N PRO A 91 17.51 4.30 12.61
CA PRO A 91 16.16 4.67 13.04
C PRO A 91 15.92 6.18 13.24
N ASP A 92 16.48 7.06 12.40
CA ASP A 92 16.28 8.51 12.54
C ASP A 92 14.77 8.85 12.64
N PRO A 93 14.32 9.56 13.70
CA PRO A 93 12.90 9.81 13.96
C PRO A 93 12.23 10.64 12.85
N ARG A 94 13.00 11.38 12.04
CA ARG A 94 12.46 12.09 10.87
C ARG A 94 11.86 11.15 9.84
N LEU A 95 12.31 9.89 9.75
CA LEU A 95 11.71 8.87 8.88
C LEU A 95 10.29 8.47 9.32
N ARG A 96 9.91 8.74 10.58
CA ARG A 96 8.60 8.46 11.16
C ARG A 96 7.75 9.73 11.37
N ALA A 97 8.33 10.90 11.15
CA ALA A 97 7.66 12.18 11.40
C ALA A 97 6.53 12.43 10.38
N VAL A 98 5.56 13.25 10.79
CA VAL A 98 4.45 13.66 9.91
C VAL A 98 4.97 14.51 8.77
N ASN A 99 4.59 14.16 7.54
CA ASN A 99 5.04 14.85 6.33
C ASN A 99 4.01 15.87 5.88
N ALA A 100 4.44 17.13 5.76
CA ALA A 100 3.58 18.25 5.46
C ALA A 100 3.14 18.30 3.98
N ARG A 101 1.90 18.71 3.72
CA ARG A 101 1.35 18.92 2.38
C ARG A 101 1.95 20.17 1.75
N ILE A 102 2.40 20.07 0.51
CA ILE A 102 2.99 21.18 -0.24
C ILE A 102 1.88 22.04 -0.87
N GLN A 103 1.97 23.37 -0.74
CA GLN A 103 1.04 24.32 -1.37
C GLN A 103 1.74 25.34 -2.29
N ARG A 104 3.06 25.51 -2.14
CA ARG A 104 3.86 26.40 -2.98
C ARG A 104 4.61 25.57 -4.01
N PHE A 105 4.41 25.92 -5.27
CA PHE A 105 4.96 25.24 -6.44
C PHE A 105 5.88 26.22 -7.17
N ASP A 106 7.09 26.38 -6.63
CA ASP A 106 8.07 27.37 -7.06
C ASP A 106 9.39 26.71 -7.48
N SER A 107 10.39 27.54 -7.78
CA SER A 107 11.71 27.06 -8.18
C SER A 107 12.44 26.30 -7.07
N GLN A 108 12.13 26.54 -5.78
CA GLN A 108 12.71 25.76 -4.69
C GLN A 108 12.20 24.32 -4.72
N LEU A 109 10.90 24.11 -4.98
CA LEU A 109 10.34 22.77 -5.10
C LEU A 109 11.01 21.99 -6.25
N LYS A 110 11.20 22.65 -7.41
CA LYS A 110 11.92 22.04 -8.52
C LYS A 110 13.37 21.69 -8.13
N HIS A 111 14.09 22.64 -7.53
CA HIS A 111 15.48 22.44 -7.13
C HIS A 111 15.64 21.26 -6.16
N LEU A 112 14.74 21.16 -5.17
CA LEU A 112 14.71 20.02 -4.26
C LEU A 112 14.49 18.70 -5.01
N SER A 113 13.54 18.66 -5.96
CA SER A 113 13.32 17.44 -6.74
C SER A 113 14.52 17.04 -7.61
N ASP A 114 15.23 18.02 -8.17
CA ASP A 114 16.45 17.79 -8.95
C ASP A 114 17.55 17.19 -8.05
N GLU A 115 17.79 17.77 -6.87
CA GLU A 115 18.77 17.22 -5.91
C GLU A 115 18.37 15.83 -5.39
N MET A 116 17.06 15.57 -5.21
CA MET A 116 16.57 14.24 -4.83
C MET A 116 16.88 13.19 -5.89
N PHE A 117 16.74 13.51 -7.18
CA PHE A 117 17.17 12.61 -8.25
C PHE A 117 18.68 12.37 -8.22
N GLU A 118 19.48 13.41 -8.02
CA GLU A 118 20.94 13.25 -7.91
C GLU A 118 21.34 12.30 -6.79
N VAL A 119 20.73 12.44 -5.60
CA VAL A 119 20.96 11.51 -4.49
C VAL A 119 20.46 10.10 -4.82
N MET A 120 19.28 9.97 -5.43
CA MET A 120 18.72 8.68 -5.83
C MET A 120 19.67 7.92 -6.76
N TYR A 121 20.17 8.57 -7.81
CA TYR A 121 21.08 7.95 -8.79
C TYR A 121 22.49 7.68 -8.25
N ASN A 122 22.93 8.43 -7.23
CA ASN A 122 24.21 8.18 -6.56
C ASN A 122 24.10 7.06 -5.51
N GLY A 123 22.88 6.65 -5.14
CA GLY A 123 22.65 5.45 -4.35
C GLY A 123 22.83 4.19 -5.19
N ASP A 124 23.32 3.11 -4.58
CA ASP A 124 23.46 1.82 -5.24
C ASP A 124 22.07 1.34 -5.73
N ASP A 125 21.87 1.33 -7.04
CA ASP A 125 20.64 0.91 -7.73
C ASP A 125 19.36 1.64 -7.29
N GLY A 126 19.46 2.93 -6.94
CA GLY A 126 18.33 3.75 -6.51
C GLY A 126 17.29 3.98 -7.63
N VAL A 127 16.07 3.48 -7.41
CA VAL A 127 14.93 3.65 -8.35
C VAL A 127 13.85 4.59 -7.83
N GLY A 128 13.87 4.94 -6.54
CA GLY A 128 12.90 5.80 -5.88
C GLY A 128 13.49 6.51 -4.67
N LEU A 129 12.95 7.69 -4.36
CA LEU A 129 13.32 8.47 -3.19
C LEU A 129 12.19 9.39 -2.72
N ALA A 130 11.83 9.30 -1.44
CA ALA A 130 10.92 10.20 -0.77
C ALA A 130 11.67 11.29 0.02
N ALA A 131 11.12 12.52 0.04
CA ALA A 131 11.74 13.66 0.74
C ALA A 131 12.10 13.40 2.22
N PRO A 132 11.35 12.59 3.00
CA PRO A 132 11.74 12.27 4.38
C PRO A 132 13.08 11.52 4.47
N GLN A 133 13.46 10.76 3.44
CA GLN A 133 14.74 10.05 3.40
C GLN A 133 15.94 10.99 3.24
N VAL A 134 15.71 12.25 2.87
CA VAL A 134 16.74 13.30 2.86
C VAL A 134 16.51 14.34 3.97
N GLY A 135 15.69 14.00 4.97
CA GLY A 135 15.43 14.85 6.14
C GLY A 135 14.45 15.98 5.91
N VAL A 136 13.71 16.00 4.80
CA VAL A 136 12.70 17.02 4.48
C VAL A 136 11.30 16.42 4.62
N ASN A 137 10.64 16.68 5.75
CA ASN A 137 9.33 16.10 6.07
C ASN A 137 8.16 16.77 5.33
N ILE A 138 8.11 16.56 4.02
CA ILE A 138 7.04 17.02 3.12
C ILE A 138 6.55 15.87 2.22
N ARG A 139 5.36 16.01 1.64
CA ARG A 139 4.75 15.02 0.74
C ARG A 139 5.28 15.14 -0.69
N LEU A 140 6.57 14.86 -0.88
CA LEU A 140 7.26 14.85 -2.18
C LEU A 140 7.99 13.52 -2.36
N MET A 141 7.86 12.92 -3.54
CA MET A 141 8.63 11.76 -3.94
C MET A 141 9.05 11.86 -5.41
N VAL A 142 10.20 11.27 -5.71
CA VAL A 142 10.73 11.11 -7.05
C VAL A 142 11.01 9.64 -7.31
N PHE A 143 10.85 9.18 -8.55
CA PHE A 143 11.31 7.85 -8.93
C PHE A 143 11.58 7.75 -10.42
N ASN A 144 12.41 6.79 -10.80
CA ASN A 144 12.68 6.39 -12.18
C ASN A 144 12.76 4.86 -12.22
N PRO A 145 11.77 4.16 -12.82
CA PRO A 145 11.74 2.70 -12.83
C PRO A 145 12.96 2.03 -13.47
N SER A 146 13.64 2.69 -14.42
CA SER A 146 14.87 2.15 -15.02
C SER A 146 16.10 2.28 -14.13
N GLY A 147 16.09 3.20 -13.15
CA GLY A 147 17.29 3.60 -12.42
C GLY A 147 18.36 4.31 -13.26
N ASP A 148 18.15 4.49 -14.58
CA ASP A 148 19.12 5.10 -15.49
C ASP A 148 18.91 6.61 -15.56
N ARG A 149 19.92 7.39 -15.14
CA ARG A 149 19.92 8.86 -15.25
C ARG A 149 19.69 9.36 -16.68
N ARG A 150 20.03 8.56 -17.69
CA ARG A 150 19.85 8.89 -19.11
C ARG A 150 18.39 8.73 -19.56
N ALA A 151 17.58 7.92 -18.88
CA ALA A 151 16.16 7.72 -19.17
C ALA A 151 15.31 8.83 -18.53
N VAL A 152 15.57 10.09 -18.92
CA VAL A 152 14.93 11.28 -18.35
C VAL A 152 13.40 11.26 -18.54
N ASN A 153 12.92 10.65 -19.61
CA ASN A 153 11.50 10.49 -19.91
C ASN A 153 10.77 9.52 -18.97
N GLU A 154 11.50 8.73 -18.17
CA GLU A 154 10.95 7.83 -17.16
C GLU A 154 10.98 8.45 -15.75
N GLN A 155 11.56 9.64 -15.59
CA GLN A 155 11.54 10.36 -14.33
C GLN A 155 10.12 10.82 -13.98
N MET A 156 9.72 10.52 -12.76
CA MET A 156 8.43 10.91 -12.20
C MET A 156 8.63 11.71 -10.92
N VAL A 157 7.96 12.85 -10.82
CA VAL A 157 7.89 13.68 -9.61
C VAL A 157 6.43 13.79 -9.19
N LEU A 158 6.12 13.27 -8.00
CA LEU A 158 4.76 13.26 -7.47
C LEU A 158 4.71 14.12 -6.21
N VAL A 159 3.99 15.23 -6.31
CA VAL A 159 3.72 16.13 -5.19
C VAL A 159 2.35 15.81 -4.61
N ASN A 160 2.27 15.72 -3.28
CA ASN A 160 1.05 15.37 -2.54
C ASN A 160 0.30 14.15 -3.11
N PRO A 161 0.98 13.01 -3.37
CA PRO A 161 0.30 11.85 -3.92
C PRO A 161 -0.77 11.29 -2.97
N GLU A 162 -1.79 10.68 -3.56
CA GLU A 162 -2.91 9.99 -2.91
C GLU A 162 -3.24 8.72 -3.71
N ILE A 163 -3.46 7.60 -3.03
CA ILE A 163 -3.96 6.36 -3.64
C ILE A 163 -5.47 6.48 -3.78
N MET A 164 -5.97 6.35 -5.02
CA MET A 164 -7.39 6.38 -5.33
C MET A 164 -8.00 4.99 -5.42
N GLU A 165 -7.26 4.04 -5.96
CA GLU A 165 -7.68 2.65 -6.10
C GLU A 165 -6.48 1.71 -5.99
N GLU A 166 -6.70 0.55 -5.37
CA GLU A 166 -5.76 -0.57 -5.34
C GLU A 166 -6.43 -1.77 -6.01
N SER A 167 -5.75 -2.43 -6.94
CA SER A 167 -6.32 -3.57 -7.67
C SER A 167 -5.26 -4.59 -8.08
N GLY A 168 -5.68 -5.79 -8.47
CA GLY A 168 -4.79 -6.89 -8.87
C GLY A 168 -4.45 -7.85 -7.72
N PRO A 169 -3.65 -8.89 -8.00
CA PRO A 169 -3.15 -9.79 -6.97
C PRO A 169 -2.14 -9.08 -6.05
N ARG A 170 -1.91 -9.65 -4.87
CA ARG A 170 -0.73 -9.31 -4.07
C ARG A 170 0.44 -10.20 -4.48
N ARG A 171 1.65 -9.63 -4.56
CA ARG A 171 2.87 -10.34 -4.97
C ARG A 171 4.01 -10.05 -4.00
N ASP A 172 4.72 -11.11 -3.66
CA ASP A 172 5.99 -11.07 -2.95
C ASP A 172 7.08 -10.60 -3.93
N PHE A 173 7.94 -9.70 -3.46
CA PHE A 173 9.14 -9.24 -4.18
C PHE A 173 10.17 -8.78 -3.16
N GLU A 174 11.45 -8.93 -3.48
CA GLU A 174 12.54 -8.45 -2.63
C GLU A 174 12.66 -6.93 -2.76
N GLU A 175 12.57 -6.23 -1.64
CA GLU A 175 12.74 -4.78 -1.56
C GLU A 175 14.02 -4.44 -0.80
N GLY A 176 14.71 -3.40 -1.28
CA GLY A 176 15.73 -2.67 -0.53
C GLY A 176 15.27 -1.25 -0.23
N CYS A 177 16.04 -0.52 0.57
CA CYS A 177 15.77 0.89 0.86
C CYS A 177 17.08 1.62 1.15
N LEU A 178 17.27 2.82 0.56
CA LEU A 178 18.48 3.62 0.76
C LEU A 178 18.69 4.01 2.25
N SER A 179 17.61 4.13 3.03
CA SER A 179 17.68 4.36 4.48
C SER A 179 18.07 3.13 5.31
N PHE A 180 18.18 1.94 4.69
CA PHE A 180 18.58 0.67 5.29
C PHE A 180 19.70 0.02 4.45
N PRO A 181 20.95 0.50 4.60
CA PRO A 181 22.05 0.06 3.76
C PRO A 181 22.24 -1.46 3.79
N GLN A 182 22.33 -2.09 2.61
CA GLN A 182 22.56 -3.53 2.42
C GLN A 182 21.52 -4.45 3.09
N MET A 183 20.31 -3.95 3.34
CA MET A 183 19.20 -4.73 3.87
C MET A 183 18.17 -4.97 2.77
N PHE A 184 17.89 -6.25 2.51
CA PHE A 184 16.91 -6.69 1.54
C PHE A 184 15.98 -7.69 2.20
N ALA A 185 14.69 -7.60 1.92
CA ALA A 185 13.72 -8.58 2.38
C ALA A 185 12.50 -8.67 1.47
N VAL A 186 11.83 -9.81 1.50
CA VAL A 186 10.60 -10.01 0.74
C VAL A 186 9.43 -9.27 1.38
N VAL A 187 8.78 -8.41 0.61
CA VAL A 187 7.58 -7.66 1.00
C VAL A 187 6.45 -7.93 0.02
N GLU A 188 5.25 -8.15 0.56
CA GLU A 188 4.04 -8.41 -0.22
C GLU A 188 3.25 -7.11 -0.47
N ARG A 189 3.10 -6.74 -1.75
CA ARG A 189 2.28 -5.57 -2.14
C ARG A 189 1.25 -5.91 -3.21
N ILE A 190 0.21 -5.09 -3.28
CA ILE A 190 -0.72 -5.07 -4.42
C ILE A 190 0.03 -4.73 -5.71
N THR A 191 -0.33 -5.31 -6.85
CA THR A 191 0.40 -5.09 -8.11
C THR A 191 -0.06 -3.88 -8.91
N ARG A 192 -1.22 -3.28 -8.61
CA ARG A 192 -1.69 -2.09 -9.35
C ARG A 192 -2.27 -1.05 -8.43
N VAL A 193 -1.98 0.20 -8.75
CA VAL A 193 -2.52 1.36 -8.05
C VAL A 193 -2.93 2.45 -9.04
N LYS A 194 -4.06 3.09 -8.76
CA LYS A 194 -4.45 4.35 -9.38
C LYS A 194 -4.13 5.47 -8.41
N VAL A 195 -3.33 6.43 -8.85
CA VAL A 195 -2.81 7.50 -8.00
C VAL A 195 -3.26 8.85 -8.52
N LYS A 196 -3.58 9.75 -7.59
CA LYS A 196 -3.79 11.17 -7.86
C LYS A 196 -2.63 11.94 -7.25
N PHE A 197 -2.10 12.92 -7.96
CA PHE A 197 -0.96 13.72 -7.51
C PHE A 197 -1.00 15.11 -8.14
N GLN A 198 -0.08 15.96 -7.72
CA GLN A 198 0.22 17.23 -8.37
C GLN A 198 1.62 17.20 -8.98
N ASP A 199 1.79 17.82 -10.13
CA ASP A 199 3.13 18.02 -10.71
C ASP A 199 3.86 19.20 -10.04
N LEU A 200 5.08 19.48 -10.52
CA LEU A 200 5.91 20.61 -10.05
C LEU A 200 5.28 21.99 -10.29
N GLN A 201 4.23 22.10 -11.11
CA GLN A 201 3.46 23.32 -11.35
C GLN A 201 2.15 23.34 -10.55
N GLY A 202 1.89 22.33 -9.72
CA GLY A 202 0.68 22.21 -8.92
C GLY A 202 -0.54 21.68 -9.66
N ARG A 203 -0.39 21.33 -10.95
CA ARG A 203 -1.49 20.79 -11.76
C ARG A 203 -1.81 19.38 -11.27
N THR A 204 -3.09 19.12 -11.02
CA THR A 204 -3.55 17.80 -10.58
C THR A 204 -3.61 16.84 -11.77
N ALA A 205 -3.06 15.65 -11.59
CA ALA A 205 -3.11 14.57 -12.56
C ALA A 205 -3.45 13.25 -11.87
N THR A 206 -3.86 12.27 -12.68
CA THR A 206 -4.05 10.88 -12.25
C THR A 206 -3.27 9.95 -13.16
N MET A 207 -2.74 8.88 -12.60
CA MET A 207 -1.98 7.87 -13.32
C MET A 207 -2.30 6.48 -12.77
N GLU A 208 -2.22 5.48 -13.63
CA GLU A 208 -2.26 4.07 -13.24
C GLU A 208 -0.85 3.51 -13.33
N LEU A 209 -0.43 2.83 -12.27
CA LEU A 209 0.86 2.15 -12.18
C LEU A 209 0.60 0.67 -11.95
N ASP A 210 1.38 -0.18 -12.59
CA ASP A 210 1.37 -1.62 -12.39
C ASP A 210 2.76 -2.18 -12.11
N GLU A 211 2.78 -3.42 -11.63
CA GLU A 211 3.97 -4.24 -11.36
C GLU A 211 5.10 -3.47 -10.65
N PHE A 212 6.21 -3.20 -11.33
CA PHE A 212 7.40 -2.61 -10.73
C PHE A 212 7.25 -1.10 -10.42
N PRO A 213 6.76 -0.24 -11.35
CA PRO A 213 6.40 1.14 -11.00
C PRO A 213 5.40 1.24 -9.83
N ALA A 214 4.38 0.36 -9.76
CA ALA A 214 3.45 0.35 -8.63
C ALA A 214 4.16 -0.02 -7.32
N ARG A 215 5.10 -0.98 -7.37
CA ARG A 215 5.93 -1.40 -6.24
C ARG A 215 6.78 -0.25 -5.71
N ILE A 216 7.51 0.46 -6.57
CA ILE A 216 8.30 1.64 -6.19
C ILE A 216 7.40 2.70 -5.58
N PHE A 217 6.30 3.04 -6.26
CA PHE A 217 5.36 4.04 -5.77
C PHE A 217 4.86 3.71 -4.35
N LEU A 218 4.45 2.47 -4.10
CA LEU A 218 3.94 2.05 -2.80
C LEU A 218 5.00 2.11 -1.70
N HIS A 219 6.26 1.81 -2.03
CA HIS A 219 7.38 1.93 -1.09
C HIS A 219 7.62 3.39 -0.69
N GLU A 220 7.76 4.28 -1.67
CA GLU A 220 7.98 5.69 -1.41
C GLU A 220 6.76 6.37 -0.78
N PHE A 221 5.55 5.94 -1.15
CA PHE A 221 4.33 6.41 -0.51
C PHE A 221 4.28 6.03 0.96
N ASP A 222 4.76 4.85 1.35
CA ASP A 222 4.88 4.46 2.77
C ASP A 222 5.81 5.41 3.53
N HIS A 223 6.94 5.82 2.94
CA HIS A 223 7.80 6.84 3.54
C HIS A 223 7.06 8.17 3.78
N LEU A 224 6.19 8.58 2.86
CA LEU A 224 5.36 9.77 3.06
C LEU A 224 4.30 9.60 4.16
N GLN A 225 3.99 8.37 4.56
CA GLN A 225 3.13 8.05 5.71
C GLN A 225 3.92 7.75 6.99
N GLY A 226 5.25 7.88 6.99
CA GLY A 226 6.10 7.49 8.13
C GLY A 226 6.13 5.98 8.38
N THR A 227 5.74 5.18 7.38
CA THR A 227 5.80 3.71 7.39
C THR A 227 7.08 3.28 6.66
N LEU A 228 7.80 2.31 7.22
CA LEU A 228 9.05 1.80 6.67
C LEU A 228 8.83 0.37 6.18
N PHE A 229 9.60 -0.07 5.18
CA PHE A 229 9.37 -1.37 4.55
C PHE A 229 9.44 -2.57 5.52
N HIS A 230 10.20 -2.47 6.63
CA HIS A 230 10.23 -3.51 7.66
C HIS A 230 8.90 -3.67 8.43
N ASP A 231 8.06 -2.62 8.48
CA ASP A 231 6.70 -2.73 9.03
C ASP A 231 5.79 -3.61 8.17
N ARG A 232 6.13 -3.75 6.88
CA ARG A 232 5.39 -4.56 5.90
C ARG A 232 5.93 -5.99 5.81
N MET A 233 7.06 -6.30 6.46
CA MET A 233 7.66 -7.63 6.42
C MET A 233 6.80 -8.65 7.18
N ARG A 234 6.69 -9.86 6.64
CA ARG A 234 6.13 -10.99 7.38
C ARG A 234 7.06 -11.35 8.54
N PRO A 235 6.57 -11.96 9.65
CA PRO A 235 7.40 -12.29 10.80
C PRO A 235 8.65 -13.12 10.49
N ARG A 236 8.60 -13.96 9.45
CA ARG A 236 9.76 -14.75 9.00
C ARG A 236 10.87 -13.86 8.44
N GLU A 237 10.52 -12.90 7.59
CA GLU A 237 11.48 -12.00 6.94
C GLU A 237 12.05 -11.00 7.95
N LEU A 238 11.20 -10.45 8.83
CA LEU A 238 11.65 -9.56 9.90
C LEU A 238 12.66 -10.24 10.84
N ARG A 239 12.48 -11.53 11.16
CA ARG A 239 13.45 -12.29 11.96
C ARG A 239 14.81 -12.41 11.28
N GLN A 240 14.87 -12.50 9.95
CA GLN A 240 16.12 -12.65 9.21
C GLN A 240 16.95 -11.35 9.26
N VAL A 241 16.30 -10.20 9.17
CA VAL A 241 16.98 -8.87 9.20
C VAL A 241 17.10 -8.27 10.60
N LYS A 242 16.61 -8.95 11.64
CA LYS A 242 16.52 -8.38 13.00
C LYS A 242 17.86 -7.92 13.55
N SER A 243 18.93 -8.70 13.34
CA SER A 243 20.28 -8.34 13.79
C SER A 243 20.80 -7.07 13.11
N GLN A 244 20.53 -6.91 11.81
CA GLN A 244 20.89 -5.71 11.04
C GLN A 244 20.11 -4.48 11.53
N LEU A 245 18.80 -4.62 11.81
CA LEU A 245 17.98 -3.54 12.38
C LEU A 245 18.52 -3.08 13.74
N VAL A 246 18.82 -4.02 14.65
CA VAL A 246 19.41 -3.70 15.96
C VAL A 246 20.77 -3.03 15.80
N ALA A 247 21.61 -3.48 14.87
CA ALA A 247 22.90 -2.85 14.61
C ALA A 247 22.77 -1.38 14.16
N LEU A 248 21.78 -1.08 13.32
CA LEU A 248 21.46 0.30 12.91
C LEU A 248 20.96 1.14 14.11
N GLU A 249 20.09 0.58 14.95
CA GLU A 249 19.60 1.25 16.17
C GLU A 249 20.74 1.61 17.11
N ASP A 250 21.61 0.65 17.41
CA ASP A 250 22.73 0.84 18.32
C ASP A 250 23.75 1.84 17.74
N ALA A 251 24.01 1.78 16.43
CA ALA A 251 24.89 2.74 15.76
C ALA A 251 24.36 4.17 15.86
N TYR A 252 23.05 4.35 15.66
CA TYR A 252 22.42 5.65 15.76
C TYR A 252 22.42 6.18 17.19
N LEU A 253 22.09 5.35 18.19
CA LEU A 253 22.08 5.74 19.60
C LEU A 253 23.48 6.08 20.14
N ARG A 254 24.54 5.44 19.62
CA ARG A 254 25.93 5.84 19.95
C ARG A 254 26.23 7.28 19.50
N GLN A 255 25.68 7.71 18.36
CA GLN A 255 25.87 9.05 17.84
C GLN A 255 24.87 10.06 18.46
N HIS A 256 23.71 9.59 18.91
CA HIS A 256 22.61 10.40 19.44
C HIS A 256 22.10 9.81 20.77
N PRO A 257 22.88 9.92 21.87
CA PRO A 257 22.59 9.20 23.12
C PRO A 257 21.26 9.60 23.79
N ASN A 258 20.75 10.79 23.49
CA ASN A 258 19.49 11.31 24.04
C ASN A 258 18.30 11.17 23.06
N ALA A 259 18.50 10.60 21.87
CA ALA A 259 17.43 10.48 20.90
C ALA A 259 16.41 9.42 21.35
N ARG A 260 15.13 9.72 21.12
CA ARG A 260 14.05 8.74 21.25
C ARG A 260 13.79 8.14 19.87
N ILE A 261 14.00 6.83 19.77
CA ILE A 261 13.79 6.08 18.53
C ILE A 261 12.62 5.11 18.68
N GLN A 262 11.95 4.80 17.57
CA GLN A 262 11.03 3.68 17.48
C GLN A 262 11.83 2.46 17.04
N ARG A 263 11.97 1.47 17.93
CA ARG A 263 12.63 0.20 17.61
C ARG A 263 11.71 -0.70 16.80
N ALA A 264 12.31 -1.52 15.95
CA ALA A 264 11.62 -2.57 15.18
C ALA A 264 11.40 -3.84 16.02
#